data_AF-A0A0D0B187-F1
#
_entry.id   AF-A0A0D0B187-F1
#
_cell.length_a   1.000
_cell.length_b   1.000
_cell.length_c   1.000
_cell.angle_alpha   90.00
_cell.angle_beta   90.00
_cell.angle_gamma   90.00
#
_symmetry.space_group_name_H-M   'P 1'
#
loop_
_entity.id
_entity.type
_entity.pdbx_description
1 polymer ?
#
loop_
_entity_poly.entity_id
_entity_poly.type
_entity_poly.pdbx_seq_one_letter_code
_entity_poly.pdbx_strand_id
1 'polypeptide(L)'
;MVNVEYRKHLSTLRTSSTRMDVLFVQWFCRDVSPAGWAAKHLQRLEFFDQDSLPDAFGFLDPDSVICGVHLIPAFNFDTTDKLLEPTFA
;
A
#
# COMPACT_ATOMS: atom_id res chain seq x y z
N MET A 1 -9.43 4.09 -2.52
CA MET A 1 -9.01 5.09 -1.52
C MET A 1 -9.49 4.69 -0.14
N VAL A 2 -8.59 4.31 0.75
CA VAL A 2 -8.91 4.24 2.19
C VAL A 2 -8.82 5.67 2.71
N ASN A 3 -9.95 6.21 3.16
CA ASN A 3 -9.98 7.54 3.77
C ASN A 3 -9.46 7.43 5.20
N VAL A 4 -8.43 8.19 5.54
CA VAL A 4 -8.14 8.53 6.94
C VAL A 4 -9.31 9.38 7.42
N GLU A 5 -10.31 8.74 8.04
CA GLU A 5 -11.51 9.40 8.52
C GLU A 5 -11.24 9.99 9.91
N TYR A 6 -11.14 11.32 9.98
CA TYR A 6 -10.94 12.00 11.24
C TYR A 6 -12.25 12.08 12.05
N ARG A 7 -12.47 11.14 12.97
CA ARG A 7 -13.62 11.17 13.89
C ARG A 7 -13.37 12.12 15.07
N LYS A 8 -13.71 13.40 14.90
CA LYS A 8 -13.92 14.31 16.06
C LYS A 8 -15.36 14.22 16.54
N HIS A 9 -15.54 14.00 17.84
CA HIS A 9 -16.81 14.26 18.52
C HIS A 9 -17.14 15.76 18.37
N LEU A 10 -18.35 16.10 17.88
CA LEU A 10 -18.76 17.41 17.37
C LEU A 10 -18.90 18.54 18.43
N SER A 11 -18.08 18.56 19.49
CA SER A 11 -18.26 19.49 20.60
C SER A 11 -17.11 20.50 20.80
N THR A 12 -16.31 20.82 19.77
CA THR A 12 -15.29 21.87 19.93
C THR A 12 -15.14 22.74 18.69
N LEU A 13 -15.77 23.92 18.74
CA LEU A 13 -15.45 25.11 17.93
C LEU A 13 -14.08 25.67 18.33
N ARG A 14 -13.01 24.91 18.06
CA ARG A 14 -11.63 25.38 18.22
C ARG A 14 -10.79 24.96 17.02
N THR A 15 -10.47 25.96 16.19
CA THR A 15 -9.45 25.95 15.13
C THR A 15 -8.05 25.91 15.73
N SER A 16 -7.75 24.88 16.52
CA SER A 16 -6.37 24.55 16.88
C SER A 16 -5.87 23.43 15.97
N SER A 17 -4.70 23.64 15.35
CA SER A 17 -4.03 22.58 14.58
C SER A 17 -3.88 21.33 15.44
N THR A 18 -4.26 20.16 14.90
CA THR A 18 -4.19 18.87 15.57
C THR A 18 -3.15 18.03 14.86
N ARG A 19 -2.16 17.51 15.62
CA ARG A 19 -1.21 16.54 15.10
C ARG A 19 -1.92 15.21 14.85
N MET A 20 -1.65 14.59 13.70
CA MET A 20 -2.15 13.26 13.34
C MET A 20 -0.97 12.39 12.92
N ASP A 21 -1.02 11.11 13.26
CA ASP A 21 -0.07 10.11 12.80
C ASP A 21 -0.73 9.31 11.68
N VAL A 22 0.00 9.11 10.58
CA VAL A 22 -0.47 8.38 9.39
C VAL A 22 0.67 7.54 8.84
N LEU A 23 0.33 6.38 8.26
CA LEU A 23 1.26 5.59 7.48
C LEU A 23 1.11 5.96 6.01
N PHE A 24 2.22 6.30 5.34
CA PHE A 24 2.25 6.37 3.89
C PHE A 24 2.54 4.98 3.33
N VAL A 25 1.66 4.46 2.48
CA VAL A 25 1.68 3.07 2.01
C VAL A 25 1.68 3.00 0.49
N GLN A 26 2.28 1.95 -0.04
CA GLN A 26 2.20 1.55 -1.43
C GLN A 26 1.29 0.32 -1.55
N TRP A 27 0.30 0.38 -2.43
CA TRP A 27 -0.65 -0.70 -2.64
C TRP A 27 -0.08 -1.76 -3.57
N PHE A 28 -0.44 -3.01 -3.28
CA PHE A 28 -0.20 -4.17 -4.14
C PHE A 28 -1.51 -4.69 -4.70
N CYS A 29 -1.49 -5.17 -5.94
CA CYS A 29 -2.55 -5.99 -6.50
C CYS A 29 -2.14 -7.46 -6.51
N ARG A 30 -3.12 -8.34 -6.68
CA ARG A 30 -2.86 -9.77 -6.83
C ARG A 30 -2.53 -10.05 -8.29
N ASP A 31 -1.41 -10.74 -8.53
CA ASP A 31 -1.10 -11.31 -9.84
C ASP A 31 -2.18 -12.34 -10.21
N VAL A 32 -2.76 -12.20 -11.41
CA VAL A 32 -3.82 -13.08 -11.92
C VAL A 32 -3.28 -14.39 -12.53
N SER A 33 -1.96 -14.58 -12.53
CA SER A 33 -1.32 -15.80 -13.02
C SER A 33 -1.68 -17.03 -12.18
N PRO A 34 -1.72 -18.24 -12.78
CA PRO A 34 -1.97 -19.47 -12.04
C PRO A 34 -0.96 -19.68 -10.91
N ALA A 35 -1.47 -19.97 -9.71
CA ALA A 35 -0.67 -20.23 -8.52
C ALA A 35 -1.17 -21.46 -7.76
N GLY A 36 -0.36 -21.95 -6.82
CA GLY A 36 -0.65 -23.11 -5.99
C GLY A 36 0.02 -24.40 -6.47
N TRP A 37 -0.34 -25.50 -5.82
CA TRP A 37 0.32 -26.80 -5.98
C TRP A 37 0.33 -27.32 -7.42
N ALA A 38 -0.78 -27.18 -8.15
CA ALA A 38 -0.89 -27.64 -9.53
C ALA A 38 0.03 -26.84 -10.48
N ALA A 39 0.14 -25.53 -10.26
CA ALA A 39 1.03 -24.65 -11.02
C ALA A 39 2.48 -24.70 -10.53
N LYS A 40 2.75 -25.34 -9.38
CA LYS A 40 4.05 -25.35 -8.68
C LYS A 40 4.64 -23.95 -8.51
N HIS A 41 3.77 -22.98 -8.25
CA HIS A 41 4.12 -21.57 -8.24
C HIS A 41 3.47 -20.87 -7.03
N LEU A 42 4.21 -19.99 -6.35
CA LEU A 42 3.69 -19.25 -5.19
C LEU A 42 2.70 -18.18 -5.64
N GLN A 43 1.77 -17.80 -4.74
CA GLN A 43 0.95 -16.61 -4.97
C GLN A 43 1.85 -15.39 -5.03
N ARG A 44 1.65 -14.56 -6.04
CA ARG A 44 2.43 -13.36 -6.27
C ARG A 44 1.57 -12.12 -6.10
N LEU A 45 2.23 -11.05 -5.65
CA LEU A 45 1.71 -9.71 -5.63
C LEU A 45 2.47 -8.87 -6.64
N GLU A 46 1.78 -7.95 -7.27
CA GLU A 46 2.35 -6.98 -8.19
C GLU A 46 2.12 -5.57 -7.64
N PHE A 47 2.98 -4.64 -8.03
CA PHE A 47 2.74 -3.24 -7.72
C PHE A 47 1.45 -2.80 -8.42
N PHE A 48 0.66 -1.98 -7.73
CA PHE A 48 -0.52 -1.38 -8.34
C PHE A 48 -0.09 -0.50 -9.52
N ASP A 49 -0.97 -0.40 -10.52
CA ASP A 49 -0.69 0.25 -11.81
C ASP A 49 -0.05 1.64 -11.63
N GLN A 50 1.16 1.79 -12.17
CA GLN A 50 1.92 3.04 -12.10
C GLN A 50 1.40 4.09 -13.07
N ASP A 51 0.63 3.71 -14.09
CA ASP A 51 -0.04 4.69 -14.94
C ASP A 51 -1.16 5.44 -14.17
N SER A 52 -1.57 4.92 -13.00
CA SER A 52 -2.41 5.61 -12.01
C SER A 52 -1.70 5.77 -10.66
N LEU A 53 -0.55 6.45 -10.64
CA LEU A 53 0.21 6.78 -9.42
C LEU A 53 -0.63 7.27 -8.21
N PRO A 54 -1.68 8.10 -8.39
CA PRO A 54 -2.51 8.53 -7.25
C PRO A 54 -3.24 7.39 -6.55
N ASP A 55 -3.50 6.29 -7.27
CA ASP A 55 -4.17 5.10 -6.74
C ASP A 55 -3.17 4.06 -6.21
N ALA A 56 -1.90 4.14 -6.62
CA ALA A 56 -0.84 3.23 -6.19
C ALA A 56 -0.31 3.53 -4.78
N PHE A 57 -0.49 4.76 -4.29
CA PHE A 57 -0.08 5.17 -2.94
C PHE A 57 -1.28 5.68 -2.12
N GLY A 58 -1.13 5.67 -0.79
CA GLY A 58 -2.18 6.18 0.08
C GLY A 58 -1.72 6.43 1.51
N PHE A 59 -2.66 6.89 2.32
CA PHE A 59 -2.47 7.02 3.76
C PHE A 59 -3.35 6.03 4.49
N LEU A 60 -2.81 5.42 5.55
CA LEU A 60 -3.52 4.48 6.41
C LEU A 60 -3.41 4.91 7.87
N ASP A 61 -4.49 4.71 8.63
CA ASP A 61 -4.46 4.82 10.09
C ASP A 61 -3.54 3.72 10.67
N PRO A 62 -2.52 4.06 11.47
CA PRO A 62 -1.67 3.06 12.13
C PRO A 62 -2.46 1.98 12.89
N ASP A 63 -3.60 2.32 13.48
CA ASP A 63 -4.45 1.39 14.23
C ASP A 63 -5.17 0.36 13.32
N SER A 64 -5.16 0.57 12.01
CA SER A 64 -5.70 -0.39 11.02
C SER A 64 -4.72 -1.52 10.66
N VAL A 65 -3.47 -1.47 11.14
CA VAL A 65 -2.47 -2.50 10.84
C VAL A 65 -2.63 -3.69 11.79
N ILE A 66 -2.99 -4.85 11.24
CA ILE A 66 -3.21 -6.07 12.02
C ILE A 66 -1.89 -6.77 12.34
N CYS A 67 -1.02 -6.95 11.34
CA CYS A 67 0.28 -7.60 11.48
C CYS A 67 1.21 -7.26 10.33
N GLY A 68 2.52 -7.30 10.58
CA GLY A 68 3.53 -7.28 9.53
C GLY A 68 3.65 -8.64 8.86
N VAL A 69 3.87 -8.65 7.55
CA VAL A 69 4.12 -9.86 6.77
C VAL A 69 5.43 -9.72 6.00
N HIS A 70 6.11 -10.84 5.76
CA HIS A 70 7.32 -10.86 4.94
C HIS A 70 6.95 -11.23 3.49
N LEU A 71 7.25 -10.33 2.55
CA LEU A 71 7.15 -10.60 1.12
C LEU A 71 8.49 -11.11 0.61
N ILE A 72 8.48 -12.22 -0.13
CA ILE A 72 9.67 -12.75 -0.79
C ILE A 72 9.77 -12.10 -2.17
N PRO A 73 10.88 -11.41 -2.50
CA PRO A 73 11.07 -10.86 -3.82
C PRO A 73 11.04 -11.95 -4.89
N ALA A 74 10.37 -11.67 -6.00
CA ALA A 74 10.38 -12.57 -7.14
C ALA A 74 11.66 -12.32 -7.95
N PHE A 75 12.78 -12.93 -7.53
CA PHE A 75 14.13 -12.70 -8.10
C PHE A 75 14.28 -13.00 -9.60
N ASN A 76 13.32 -13.72 -10.19
CA ASN A 76 13.31 -13.97 -11.63
C ASN A 76 12.86 -12.76 -12.45
N PHE A 77 12.32 -11.72 -11.80
CA PHE A 77 11.94 -10.46 -12.44
C PHE A 77 13.03 -9.42 -12.28
N ASP A 78 12.88 -8.31 -13.00
CA ASP A 78 13.79 -7.19 -12.94
C ASP A 78 13.84 -6.56 -11.54
N THR A 79 14.84 -5.71 -11.31
CA THR A 79 15.01 -5.02 -10.04
C THR A 79 13.96 -3.95 -9.83
N THR A 80 13.72 -3.61 -8.56
CA THR A 80 12.78 -2.57 -8.15
C THR A 80 13.02 -1.25 -8.89
N ASP A 81 14.27 -0.87 -9.19
CA ASP A 81 14.60 0.37 -9.92
C ASP A 81 14.06 0.42 -11.36
N LYS A 82 13.76 -0.74 -11.95
CA LYS A 82 13.13 -0.84 -13.28
C LYS A 82 11.63 -1.09 -13.19
N LEU A 83 11.19 -1.68 -12.08
CA LEU A 83 9.79 -2.01 -11.83
C LEU A 83 9.05 -0.87 -11.15
N LEU A 84 9.74 0.07 -10.52
CA LEU A 84 9.22 1.30 -9.94
C LEU A 84 10.01 2.44 -10.59
N GLU A 85 9.32 3.29 -11.34
CA GLU A 85 9.89 4.59 -11.71
C GLU A 85 10.32 5.35 -10.44
N PRO A 86 11.35 6.22 -10.50
CA PRO A 86 11.90 6.90 -9.33
C PRO A 86 10.79 7.61 -8.55
N THR A 87 10.43 6.98 -7.44
CA THR A 87 9.26 7.35 -6.66
C THR A 87 9.74 8.33 -5.59
N PHE A 88 9.58 9.61 -5.93
CA PHE A 88 9.92 10.81 -5.16
C PHE A 88 11.43 11.11 -5.04
N ALA A 89 11.83 12.26 -5.58
CA ALA A 89 13.11 12.92 -5.33
C ALA A 89 12.94 14.04 -4.28
#